data_AF-A0AAD9JA02-F1
#
_entry.id   AF-A0AAD9JA02-F1
#
_cell.length_a   1.000
_cell.length_b   1.000
_cell.length_c   1.000
_cell.angle_alpha   90.00
_cell.angle_beta   90.00
_cell.angle_gamma   90.00
#
_symmetry.space_group_name_H-M   'P 1'
#
loop_
_entity.id
_entity.type
_entity.pdbx_description
1 polymer ?
#
loop_
_entity_poly.entity_id
_entity_poly.type
_entity_poly.pdbx_seq_one_letter_code
_entity_poly.pdbx_strand_id
1 'polypeptide(L)'
;MFCFILLVYSHMKGLYRQQSCFIVGLYLGNNEKVWTMEEILSRKKGFAAEFESCCYHRQQAYLKLYVQTGWRIVPVYKYFKYHFINDEETRYEVLYPDNPAHLYQNVFLEKERAAFHYQYGGCPDMSNPYNQSNVLHVTHAINEQILEAEDEQDWLNVYRWLLLRNVISQGSILVPEVWRMLHSVAGQIEYANSLSDSISDLIQYALRLQERLDDDSLIRVGMNREEEENVLKRISISVLEEVKQMLRAVQDAVAYDVHTICPESQAMLNSIQIEVASHLERVASVELNDYHQDIQRPVANISEHEPL
;
A
#
# COMPACT_ATOMS: atom_id res chain seq x y z
N MET A 1 -9.78 -20.26 -7.37
CA MET A 1 -10.27 -19.49 -6.20
C MET A 1 -10.29 -20.28 -4.88
N PHE A 2 -10.99 -21.41 -4.77
CA PHE A 2 -11.08 -22.18 -3.50
C PHE A 2 -9.73 -22.53 -2.85
N CYS A 3 -8.74 -22.99 -3.63
CA CYS A 3 -7.39 -23.28 -3.12
C CYS A 3 -6.70 -22.04 -2.51
N PHE A 4 -6.93 -20.85 -3.07
CA PHE A 4 -6.37 -19.61 -2.55
C PHE A 4 -6.95 -19.26 -1.18
N ILE A 5 -8.27 -19.37 -1.01
CA ILE A 5 -8.94 -19.17 0.28
C ILE A 5 -8.39 -20.14 1.34
N LEU A 6 -8.19 -21.41 0.97
CA LEU A 6 -7.59 -22.40 1.86
C LEU A 6 -6.14 -22.08 2.24
N LEU A 7 -5.34 -21.56 1.30
CA LEU A 7 -3.97 -21.12 1.57
C LEU A 7 -3.95 -19.95 2.56
N VAL A 8 -4.78 -18.92 2.35
CA VAL A 8 -4.91 -17.78 3.26
C VAL A 8 -5.33 -18.24 4.65
N TYR A 9 -6.39 -19.05 4.73
CA TYR A 9 -6.87 -19.63 5.98
C TYR A 9 -5.78 -20.43 6.72
N SER A 10 -5.06 -21.29 5.99
CA SER A 10 -4.02 -22.14 6.57
C SER A 10 -2.83 -21.32 7.06
N HIS A 11 -2.46 -20.28 6.32
CA HIS A 11 -1.41 -19.34 6.69
C HIS A 11 -1.77 -18.59 7.98
N MET A 12 -2.98 -18.02 8.05
CA MET A 12 -3.47 -17.31 9.23
C MET A 12 -3.54 -18.22 10.46
N LYS A 13 -4.04 -19.44 10.30
CA LYS A 13 -4.06 -20.44 11.38
C LYS A 13 -2.65 -20.81 11.83
N GLY A 14 -1.68 -20.84 10.93
CA GLY A 14 -0.27 -21.03 11.23
C GLY A 14 0.29 -19.91 12.11
N LEU A 15 0.08 -18.65 11.71
CA LEU A 15 0.52 -17.48 12.48
C LEU A 15 -0.11 -17.44 13.88
N TYR A 16 -1.42 -17.68 13.98
CA TYR A 16 -2.14 -17.68 15.25
C TYR A 16 -1.59 -18.71 16.24
N ARG A 17 -1.20 -19.89 15.75
CA ARG A 17 -0.61 -20.95 16.58
C ARG A 17 0.79 -20.62 17.09
N GLN A 18 1.55 -19.83 16.35
CA GLN A 18 2.92 -19.45 16.73
C GLN A 18 2.94 -18.40 17.84
N GLN A 19 1.84 -17.65 18.05
CA GLN A 19 1.71 -16.59 19.07
C GLN A 19 2.85 -15.55 19.08
N SER A 20 3.57 -15.42 17.97
CA SER A 20 4.68 -14.49 17.81
C SER A 20 4.25 -13.07 17.42
N CYS A 21 2.96 -12.89 17.12
CA CYS A 21 2.38 -11.62 16.70
C CYS A 21 0.94 -11.46 17.20
N PHE A 22 0.49 -10.21 17.33
CA PHE A 22 -0.89 -9.89 17.65
C PHE A 22 -1.68 -9.73 16.35
N ILE A 23 -2.53 -10.70 16.02
CA ILE A 23 -3.36 -10.63 14.82
C ILE A 23 -4.59 -9.80 15.12
N VAL A 24 -4.70 -8.63 14.50
CA VAL A 24 -5.88 -7.75 14.65
C VAL A 24 -7.06 -8.32 13.88
N GLY A 25 -6.81 -8.72 12.63
CA GLY A 25 -7.83 -9.31 11.76
C GLY A 25 -7.46 -9.29 10.29
N LEU A 26 -8.26 -9.99 9.50
CA LEU A 26 -8.24 -9.94 8.05
C LEU A 26 -9.26 -8.91 7.56
N TYR A 27 -8.80 -7.99 6.76
CA TYR A 27 -9.61 -6.94 6.15
C TYR A 27 -9.91 -7.36 4.72
N LEU A 28 -11.20 -7.34 4.37
CA LEU A 28 -11.71 -7.64 3.04
C LEU A 28 -12.43 -6.41 2.50
N GLY A 29 -12.15 -6.04 1.26
CA GLY A 29 -12.77 -4.87 0.64
C GLY A 29 -12.12 -3.55 1.06
N ASN A 30 -12.88 -2.45 0.92
CA ASN A 30 -12.46 -1.10 1.31
C ASN A 30 -12.52 -0.89 2.84
N ASN A 31 -11.96 -1.82 3.63
CA ASN A 31 -11.92 -1.78 5.10
C ASN A 31 -13.28 -1.85 5.80
N GLU A 32 -14.37 -2.15 5.10
CA GLU A 32 -15.72 -2.19 5.68
C GLU A 32 -15.94 -3.37 6.63
N LYS A 33 -15.19 -4.47 6.42
CA LYS A 33 -15.36 -5.68 7.20
C LYS A 33 -14.05 -6.30 7.64
N VAL A 34 -13.97 -6.56 8.94
CA VAL A 34 -12.83 -7.16 9.62
C VAL A 34 -13.24 -8.53 10.14
N TRP A 35 -12.47 -9.56 9.76
CA TRP A 35 -12.62 -10.92 10.23
C TRP A 35 -11.54 -11.23 11.27
N THR A 36 -11.93 -11.49 12.52
CA THR A 36 -10.97 -11.94 13.54
C THR A 36 -10.61 -13.42 13.35
N MET A 37 -9.51 -13.87 13.96
CA MET A 37 -9.10 -15.27 13.87
C MET A 37 -10.18 -16.22 14.40
N GLU A 38 -10.83 -15.84 15.49
CA GLU A 38 -11.90 -16.61 16.14
C GLU A 38 -13.14 -16.72 15.23
N GLU A 39 -13.50 -15.64 14.53
CA GLU A 39 -14.59 -15.64 13.55
C GLU A 39 -14.27 -16.50 12.35
N ILE A 40 -13.03 -16.45 11.86
CA ILE A 40 -12.56 -17.29 10.76
C ILE A 40 -12.59 -18.77 11.17
N LEU A 41 -12.20 -19.08 12.40
CA LEU A 41 -12.20 -20.45 12.94
C LEU A 41 -13.61 -20.99 13.19
N SER A 42 -14.53 -20.16 13.68
CA SER A 42 -15.91 -20.54 14.01
C SER A 42 -16.84 -20.54 12.79
N ARG A 43 -16.71 -19.57 11.88
CA ARG A 43 -17.61 -19.34 10.74
C ARG A 43 -16.92 -19.53 9.38
N LYS A 44 -16.15 -20.61 9.25
CA LYS A 44 -15.34 -20.92 8.04
C LYS A 44 -16.08 -20.78 6.71
N LYS A 45 -17.33 -21.25 6.62
CA LYS A 45 -18.13 -21.16 5.39
C LYS A 45 -18.51 -19.72 5.05
N GLY A 46 -18.86 -18.93 6.06
CA GLY A 46 -19.20 -17.51 5.89
C GLY A 46 -17.97 -16.71 5.45
N PHE A 47 -16.83 -16.97 6.11
CA PHE A 47 -15.55 -16.38 5.72
C PHE A 47 -15.20 -16.70 4.26
N ALA A 48 -15.29 -17.97 3.86
CA ALA A 48 -14.94 -18.39 2.51
C ALA A 48 -15.83 -17.72 1.44
N ALA A 49 -17.14 -17.66 1.65
CA ALA A 49 -18.06 -17.02 0.72
C ALA A 49 -17.78 -15.52 0.55
N GLU A 50 -17.41 -14.84 1.63
CA GLU A 50 -17.12 -13.42 1.60
C GLU A 50 -15.76 -13.11 0.97
N PHE A 51 -14.75 -13.91 1.30
CA PHE A 51 -13.44 -13.82 0.67
C PHE A 51 -13.54 -14.08 -0.85
N GLU A 52 -14.36 -15.06 -1.25
CA GLU A 52 -14.66 -15.34 -2.64
C GLU A 52 -15.32 -14.14 -3.34
N SER A 53 -16.30 -13.51 -2.69
CA SER A 53 -16.92 -12.27 -3.18
C SER A 53 -15.90 -11.14 -3.32
N CYS A 54 -15.01 -10.94 -2.34
CA CYS A 54 -13.94 -9.94 -2.40
C CYS A 54 -13.02 -10.14 -3.60
N CYS A 55 -12.63 -11.40 -3.86
CA CYS A 55 -11.82 -11.76 -5.03
C CYS A 55 -12.56 -11.51 -6.35
N TYR A 56 -13.85 -11.89 -6.42
CA TYR A 56 -14.68 -11.69 -7.60
C TYR A 56 -14.79 -10.20 -7.98
N HIS A 57 -14.94 -9.33 -6.99
CA HIS A 57 -14.99 -7.88 -7.17
C HIS A 57 -13.62 -7.21 -7.28
N ARG A 58 -12.51 -7.98 -7.32
CA ARG A 58 -11.15 -7.45 -7.44
C ARG A 58 -10.76 -6.46 -6.33
N GLN A 59 -11.32 -6.67 -5.14
CA GLN A 59 -11.07 -5.82 -3.97
C GLN A 59 -9.97 -6.39 -3.09
N GLN A 60 -9.18 -5.51 -2.48
CA GLN A 60 -8.02 -5.85 -1.64
C GLN A 60 -8.39 -6.74 -0.45
N ALA A 61 -7.52 -7.73 -0.18
CA ALA A 61 -7.57 -8.56 1.02
C ALA A 61 -6.22 -8.50 1.73
N TYR A 62 -6.20 -8.07 2.99
CA TYR A 62 -4.95 -7.96 3.74
C TYR A 62 -5.12 -8.32 5.22
N LEU A 63 -4.04 -8.84 5.80
CA LEU A 63 -3.92 -9.14 7.22
C LEU A 63 -3.22 -7.98 7.93
N LYS A 64 -3.86 -7.42 8.96
CA LYS A 64 -3.21 -6.49 9.89
C LYS A 64 -2.78 -7.26 11.13
N LEU A 65 -1.49 -7.16 11.46
CA LEU A 65 -0.92 -7.76 12.66
C LEU A 65 0.13 -6.83 13.26
N TYR A 66 0.42 -6.98 14.55
CA TYR A 66 1.51 -6.28 15.21
C TYR A 66 2.63 -7.26 15.57
N VAL A 67 3.86 -6.88 15.21
CA VAL A 67 5.08 -7.62 15.55
C VAL A 67 5.88 -6.82 16.56
N GLN A 68 6.31 -7.49 17.63
CA GLN A 68 7.25 -6.89 18.57
C GLN A 68 8.67 -6.98 18.02
N THR A 69 9.33 -5.84 17.85
CA THR A 69 10.73 -5.74 17.44
C THR A 69 11.50 -4.93 18.49
N GLY A 70 12.18 -5.64 19.39
CA GLY A 70 12.82 -5.03 20.57
C GLY A 70 11.79 -4.43 21.53
N TRP A 71 11.91 -3.13 21.80
CA TRP A 71 10.96 -2.38 22.61
C TRP A 71 9.76 -1.84 21.81
N ARG A 72 9.77 -1.97 20.48
CA ARG A 72 8.75 -1.40 19.60
C ARG A 72 7.71 -2.43 19.22
N ILE A 73 6.47 -1.98 19.11
CA ILE A 73 5.38 -2.73 18.48
C ILE A 73 5.13 -2.08 17.12
N VAL A 74 5.29 -2.85 16.04
CA VAL A 74 5.22 -2.33 14.67
C VAL A 74 4.02 -2.93 13.97
N PRO A 75 3.13 -2.10 13.37
CA PRO A 75 2.06 -2.61 12.53
C PRO A 75 2.65 -3.19 11.24
N VAL A 76 2.21 -4.39 10.88
CA VAL A 76 2.58 -5.08 9.65
C VAL A 76 1.30 -5.42 8.89
N TYR A 77 1.26 -4.98 7.65
CA TYR A 77 0.18 -5.26 6.71
C TYR A 77 0.65 -6.28 5.69
N LYS A 78 -0.04 -7.42 5.60
CA LYS A 78 0.26 -8.47 4.62
C LYS A 78 -0.89 -8.58 3.63
N TYR A 79 -0.67 -8.07 2.42
CA TYR A 79 -1.61 -8.16 1.31
C TYR A 79 -1.56 -9.54 0.67
N PHE A 80 -2.72 -10.14 0.41
CA PHE A 80 -2.84 -11.41 -0.29
C PHE A 80 -3.17 -11.15 -1.76
N LYS A 81 -2.23 -11.48 -2.64
CA LYS A 81 -2.42 -11.37 -4.09
C LYS A 81 -2.72 -12.75 -4.67
N TYR A 82 -3.64 -12.80 -5.64
CA TYR A 82 -3.96 -13.99 -6.42
C TYR A 82 -3.56 -13.77 -7.87
N HIS A 83 -2.69 -14.65 -8.34
CA HIS A 83 -2.18 -14.69 -9.71
C HIS A 83 -2.57 -16.05 -10.26
N PHE A 84 -3.32 -16.06 -11.37
CA PHE A 84 -3.71 -17.29 -12.05
C PHE A 84 -3.08 -17.33 -13.44
N ILE A 85 -2.31 -18.39 -13.69
CA ILE A 85 -1.77 -18.73 -15.00
C ILE A 85 -2.56 -19.95 -15.47
N ASN A 86 -3.22 -19.87 -16.62
CA ASN A 86 -3.89 -21.02 -17.22
C ASN A 86 -2.87 -22.09 -17.65
N ASP A 87 -3.27 -23.36 -17.76
CA ASP A 87 -2.39 -24.48 -18.13
C ASP A 87 -1.70 -24.31 -19.49
N GLU A 88 -2.27 -23.48 -20.37
CA GLU A 88 -1.70 -23.12 -21.68
C GLU A 88 -0.74 -21.92 -21.61
N GLU A 89 -0.53 -21.31 -20.44
CA GLU A 89 0.23 -20.06 -20.21
C GLU A 89 -0.28 -18.85 -21.02
N THR A 90 -1.41 -18.98 -21.73
CA THR A 90 -1.96 -17.95 -22.62
C THR A 90 -2.79 -16.88 -21.91
N ARG A 91 -3.23 -17.12 -20.67
CA ARG A 91 -4.05 -16.20 -19.89
C ARG A 91 -3.48 -16.01 -18.50
N TYR A 92 -3.08 -14.77 -18.22
CA TYR A 92 -2.66 -14.30 -16.90
C TYR A 92 -3.79 -13.44 -16.32
N GLU A 93 -4.36 -13.87 -15.19
CA GLU A 93 -5.34 -13.05 -14.46
C GLU A 93 -4.74 -12.55 -13.15
N VAL A 94 -4.67 -11.22 -13.02
CA VAL A 94 -4.32 -10.51 -11.80
C VAL A 94 -5.60 -9.87 -11.26
N LEU A 95 -5.99 -10.23 -10.04
CA LEU A 95 -7.22 -9.72 -9.44
C LEU A 95 -7.08 -8.35 -8.77
N TYR A 96 -5.86 -7.80 -8.65
CA TYR A 96 -5.61 -6.54 -7.96
C TYR A 96 -4.87 -5.58 -8.87
N PRO A 97 -5.21 -4.28 -8.90
CA PRO A 97 -4.48 -3.31 -9.70
C PRO A 97 -3.01 -3.31 -9.28
N ASP A 98 -2.11 -3.51 -10.24
CA ASP A 98 -0.68 -3.47 -9.96
C ASP A 98 -0.23 -2.01 -9.84
N ASN A 99 0.52 -1.70 -8.79
CA ASN A 99 1.23 -0.43 -8.71
C ASN A 99 2.62 -0.67 -9.30
N PRO A 100 2.93 -0.09 -10.47
CA PRO A 100 4.20 -0.34 -11.14
C PRO A 100 5.41 0.12 -10.31
N ALA A 101 5.21 1.04 -9.35
CA ALA A 101 6.24 1.51 -8.44
C ALA A 101 6.60 0.49 -7.33
N HIS A 102 5.78 -0.54 -7.08
CA HIS A 102 6.03 -1.53 -6.03
C HIS A 102 7.38 -2.23 -6.16
N LEU A 103 7.87 -2.47 -7.37
CA LEU A 103 9.19 -3.08 -7.57
C LEU A 103 10.30 -2.30 -6.85
N TYR A 104 10.21 -0.97 -6.89
CA TYR A 104 11.23 -0.06 -6.36
C TYR A 104 11.06 0.22 -4.87
N GLN A 105 9.91 -0.15 -4.28
CA GLN A 105 9.65 -0.07 -2.85
C GLN A 105 10.07 -1.33 -2.09
N ASN A 106 10.32 -2.43 -2.81
CA ASN A 106 10.73 -3.70 -2.22
C ASN A 106 12.25 -3.83 -2.18
N VAL A 107 12.77 -4.41 -1.11
CA VAL A 107 14.20 -4.68 -0.96
C VAL A 107 14.52 -6.05 -1.56
N PHE A 108 15.23 -6.05 -2.68
CA PHE A 108 15.80 -7.25 -3.28
C PHE A 108 17.32 -7.23 -3.16
N LEU A 109 17.92 -8.37 -2.83
CA LEU A 109 19.38 -8.50 -2.73
C LEU A 109 20.06 -8.60 -4.11
N GLU A 110 19.32 -9.04 -5.12
CA GLU A 110 19.82 -9.30 -6.47
C GLU A 110 18.82 -8.74 -7.49
N LYS A 111 19.34 -8.09 -8.54
CA LYS A 111 18.53 -7.48 -9.61
C LYS A 111 17.74 -8.54 -10.38
N GLU A 112 18.31 -9.72 -10.54
CA GLU A 112 17.70 -10.86 -11.22
C GLU A 112 16.48 -11.37 -10.45
N ARG A 113 16.53 -11.39 -9.11
CA ARG A 113 15.39 -11.77 -8.27
C ARG A 113 14.27 -10.74 -8.29
N ALA A 114 14.64 -9.46 -8.34
CA ALA A 114 13.68 -8.37 -8.50
C ALA A 114 12.97 -8.46 -9.85
N ALA A 115 13.74 -8.65 -10.94
CA ALA A 115 13.19 -8.85 -12.28
C ALA A 115 12.28 -10.08 -12.33
N PHE A 116 12.72 -11.21 -11.79
CA PHE A 116 11.92 -12.43 -11.71
C PHE A 116 10.61 -12.18 -10.95
N HIS A 117 10.66 -11.56 -9.77
CA HIS A 117 9.45 -11.24 -9.01
C HIS A 117 8.49 -10.34 -9.79
N TYR A 118 8.99 -9.35 -10.53
CA TYR A 118 8.17 -8.45 -11.33
C TYR A 118 7.55 -9.13 -12.55
N GLN A 119 8.34 -9.93 -13.28
CA GLN A 119 7.90 -10.59 -14.51
C GLN A 119 6.81 -11.63 -14.23
N TYR A 120 6.92 -12.34 -13.12
CA TYR A 120 5.97 -13.40 -12.77
C TYR A 120 4.87 -12.94 -11.78
N GLY A 121 5.01 -11.76 -11.17
CA GLY A 121 4.15 -11.29 -10.08
C GLY A 121 3.68 -9.83 -10.16
N GLY A 122 4.00 -9.08 -11.22
CA GLY A 122 3.64 -7.65 -11.35
C GLY A 122 3.12 -7.27 -12.73
N CYS A 123 3.90 -7.48 -13.78
CA CYS A 123 3.57 -6.94 -15.10
C CYS A 123 2.71 -7.89 -15.96
N PRO A 124 1.63 -7.40 -16.62
CA PRO A 124 0.82 -8.21 -17.54
C PRO A 124 1.58 -8.76 -18.75
N ASP A 125 2.65 -8.07 -19.16
CA ASP A 125 3.43 -8.38 -20.36
C ASP A 125 4.70 -9.21 -20.07
N MET A 126 4.94 -9.57 -18.79
CA MET A 126 6.14 -10.26 -18.30
C MET A 126 7.46 -9.60 -18.74
N SER A 127 7.43 -8.32 -19.13
CA SER A 127 8.60 -7.65 -19.68
C SER A 127 9.58 -7.27 -18.58
N ASN A 128 10.84 -7.05 -18.97
CA ASN A 128 11.87 -6.64 -18.01
C ASN A 128 11.48 -5.29 -17.38
N PRO A 129 11.33 -5.18 -16.05
CA PRO A 129 10.93 -3.92 -15.41
C PRO A 129 11.89 -2.76 -15.66
N TYR A 130 13.16 -3.08 -15.94
CA TYR A 130 14.22 -2.11 -16.15
C TYR A 130 14.33 -1.67 -17.62
N ASN A 131 13.43 -2.12 -18.50
CA ASN A 131 13.39 -1.60 -19.86
C ASN A 131 12.93 -0.12 -19.85
N GLN A 132 13.28 0.63 -20.89
CA GLN A 132 13.03 2.06 -20.93
C GLN A 132 11.53 2.39 -20.88
N SER A 133 10.69 1.59 -21.53
CA SER A 133 9.23 1.81 -21.56
C SER A 133 8.59 1.69 -20.18
N ASN A 134 8.95 0.67 -19.41
CA ASN A 134 8.45 0.43 -18.06
C ASN A 134 8.96 1.48 -17.09
N VAL A 135 10.24 1.85 -17.20
CA VAL A 135 10.82 2.94 -16.40
C VAL A 135 10.07 4.25 -16.66
N LEU A 136 9.74 4.57 -17.91
CA LEU A 136 8.94 5.75 -18.24
C LEU A 136 7.51 5.66 -17.69
N HIS A 137 6.85 4.51 -17.83
CA HIS A 137 5.51 4.29 -17.29
C HIS A 137 5.47 4.44 -15.76
N VAL A 138 6.42 3.84 -15.05
CA VAL A 138 6.56 3.98 -13.59
C VAL A 138 6.85 5.43 -13.20
N THR A 139 7.73 6.10 -13.95
CA THR A 139 8.08 7.51 -13.71
C THR A 139 6.87 8.42 -13.86
N HIS A 140 6.02 8.19 -14.86
CA HIS A 140 4.78 8.94 -15.04
C HIS A 140 3.82 8.73 -13.86
N ALA A 141 3.58 7.47 -13.46
CA ALA A 141 2.73 7.18 -12.32
C ALA A 141 3.25 7.82 -11.02
N ILE A 142 4.57 7.83 -10.80
CA ILE A 142 5.17 8.50 -9.63
C ILE A 142 5.04 10.01 -9.72
N ASN A 143 5.20 10.61 -10.91
CA ASN A 143 5.03 12.05 -11.10
C ASN A 143 3.60 12.47 -10.72
N GLU A 144 2.58 11.70 -11.10
CA GLU A 144 1.19 11.96 -10.68
C GLU A 144 1.03 11.90 -9.15
N GLN A 145 1.60 10.88 -8.50
CA GLN A 145 1.57 10.74 -7.04
C GLN A 145 2.31 11.86 -6.30
N ILE A 146 3.36 12.42 -6.91
CA ILE A 146 4.09 13.58 -6.36
C ILE A 146 3.19 14.81 -6.39
N LEU A 147 2.51 15.06 -7.51
CA LEU A 147 1.64 16.23 -7.67
C LEU A 147 0.38 16.13 -6.80
N GLU A 148 -0.22 14.94 -6.70
CA GLU A 148 -1.34 14.68 -5.79
C GLU A 148 -0.95 14.98 -4.33
N ALA A 149 0.22 14.50 -3.88
CA ALA A 149 0.71 14.79 -2.53
C ALA A 149 1.06 16.27 -2.33
N GLU A 150 1.54 16.96 -3.36
CA GLU A 150 1.79 18.41 -3.33
C GLU A 150 0.48 19.19 -3.16
N ASP A 151 -0.56 18.83 -3.92
CA ASP A 151 -1.89 19.42 -3.85
C ASP A 151 -2.53 19.22 -2.46
N GLU A 152 -2.31 18.06 -1.85
CA GLU A 152 -2.73 17.74 -0.47
C GLU A 152 -1.85 18.38 0.61
N GLN A 153 -0.76 19.06 0.23
CA GLN A 153 0.26 19.60 1.13
C GLN A 153 0.96 18.54 2.00
N ASP A 154 0.95 17.27 1.59
CA ASP A 154 1.66 16.18 2.24
C ASP A 154 3.13 16.13 1.78
N TRP A 155 3.90 17.09 2.29
CA TRP A 155 5.32 17.24 1.95
C TRP A 155 6.15 16.01 2.33
N LEU A 156 5.76 15.24 3.34
CA LEU A 156 6.50 14.01 3.67
C LEU A 156 6.35 12.97 2.57
N ASN A 157 5.14 12.79 2.05
CA ASN A 157 4.91 11.88 0.93
C ASN A 157 5.53 12.41 -0.37
N VAL A 158 5.51 13.72 -0.63
CA VAL A 158 6.26 14.32 -1.74
C VAL A 158 7.73 13.87 -1.72
N TYR A 159 8.40 14.00 -0.57
CA TYR A 159 9.82 13.62 -0.47
C TYR A 159 10.06 12.11 -0.53
N ARG A 160 9.13 11.27 -0.03
CA ARG A 160 9.19 9.81 -0.20
C ARG A 160 9.09 9.43 -1.68
N TRP A 161 8.20 10.06 -2.44
CA TRP A 161 8.08 9.82 -3.87
C TRP A 161 9.25 10.37 -4.69
N LEU A 162 9.77 11.55 -4.33
CA LEU A 162 11.00 12.11 -4.93
C LEU A 162 12.23 11.21 -4.71
N LEU A 163 12.31 10.55 -3.55
CA LEU A 163 13.34 9.55 -3.29
C LEU A 163 13.18 8.35 -4.22
N LEU A 164 11.95 7.82 -4.35
CA LEU A 164 11.66 6.69 -5.22
C LEU A 164 11.98 7.01 -6.68
N ARG A 165 11.63 8.22 -7.13
CA ARG A 165 11.98 8.74 -8.46
C ARG A 165 13.49 8.77 -8.67
N ASN A 166 14.27 9.21 -7.67
CA ASN A 166 15.74 9.15 -7.74
C ASN A 166 16.30 7.73 -7.81
N VAL A 167 15.72 6.79 -7.06
CA VAL A 167 16.14 5.37 -7.14
C VAL A 167 15.93 4.83 -8.55
N ILE A 168 14.80 5.15 -9.18
CA ILE A 168 14.49 4.73 -10.55
C ILE A 168 15.44 5.35 -11.57
N SER A 169 15.70 6.66 -11.46
CA SER A 169 16.60 7.38 -12.35
C SER A 169 18.09 7.17 -12.04
N GLN A 170 18.41 6.41 -10.98
CA GLN A 170 19.76 6.23 -10.44
C GLN A 170 20.44 7.56 -10.05
N GLY A 171 19.63 8.56 -9.70
CA GLY A 171 20.08 9.86 -9.20
C GLY A 171 20.36 9.83 -7.70
N SER A 172 21.26 10.71 -7.26
CA SER A 172 21.59 10.90 -5.83
C SER A 172 21.39 12.33 -5.34
N ILE A 173 20.96 13.24 -6.22
CA ILE A 173 20.94 14.69 -5.98
C ILE A 173 20.00 15.05 -4.82
N LEU A 174 18.83 14.40 -4.73
CA LEU A 174 17.85 14.72 -3.67
C LEU A 174 18.05 13.96 -2.37
N VAL A 175 19.00 13.01 -2.30
CA VAL A 175 19.22 12.19 -1.10
C VAL A 175 19.47 13.04 0.15
N PRO A 176 20.30 14.10 0.13
CA PRO A 176 20.52 14.95 1.30
C PRO A 176 19.25 15.69 1.76
N GLU A 177 18.40 16.11 0.82
CA GLU A 177 17.19 16.87 1.11
C GLU A 177 16.07 15.99 1.64
N VAL A 178 15.91 14.81 1.04
CA VAL A 178 15.04 13.75 1.57
C VAL A 178 15.48 13.34 2.96
N TRP A 179 16.79 13.15 3.17
CA TRP A 179 17.31 12.87 4.50
C TRP A 179 16.95 13.97 5.49
N ARG A 180 17.12 15.24 5.10
CA ARG A 180 16.74 16.40 5.93
C ARG A 180 15.25 16.39 6.27
N MET A 181 14.36 16.18 5.30
CA MET A 181 12.91 16.11 5.52
C MET A 181 12.53 15.00 6.49
N LEU A 182 13.01 13.77 6.25
CA LEU A 182 12.66 12.60 7.06
C LEU A 182 13.25 12.64 8.48
N HIS A 183 14.31 13.40 8.71
CA HIS A 183 14.93 13.58 10.03
C HIS A 183 14.57 14.92 10.69
N SER A 184 13.71 15.72 10.05
CA SER A 184 13.20 16.96 10.61
C SER A 184 12.20 16.71 11.74
N VAL A 185 11.75 17.78 12.39
CA VAL A 185 10.66 17.70 13.37
C VAL A 185 9.37 17.17 12.74
N ALA A 186 9.09 17.47 11.46
CA ALA A 186 7.93 16.89 10.77
C ALA A 186 8.02 15.36 10.66
N GLY A 187 9.20 14.82 10.31
CA GLY A 187 9.41 13.36 10.29
C GLY A 187 9.31 12.71 11.67
N GLN A 188 9.68 13.42 12.74
CA GLN A 188 9.49 12.95 14.11
C GLN A 188 8.01 12.96 14.53
N ILE A 189 7.26 13.97 14.10
CA ILE A 189 5.82 14.07 14.37
C ILE A 189 5.06 12.97 13.60
N GLU A 190 5.42 12.69 12.35
CA GLU A 190 4.87 11.56 11.58
C GLU A 190 5.00 10.24 12.36
N TYR A 191 6.17 10.00 12.94
CA TYR A 191 6.40 8.82 13.77
C TYR A 191 5.52 8.82 15.03
N ALA A 192 5.35 9.97 15.69
CA ALA A 192 4.46 10.10 16.84
C ALA A 192 2.99 9.85 16.46
N ASN A 193 2.54 10.35 15.32
CA ASN A 193 1.19 10.10 14.77
C ASN A 193 1.00 8.60 14.49
N SER A 194 1.97 7.94 13.86
CA SER A 194 1.93 6.49 13.60
C SER A 194 1.88 5.65 14.89
N LEU A 195 2.59 6.08 15.94
CA LEU A 195 2.48 5.47 17.26
C LEU A 195 1.10 5.69 17.90
N SER A 196 0.54 6.89 17.76
CA SER A 196 -0.82 7.21 18.25
C SER A 196 -1.87 6.31 17.60
N ASP A 197 -1.78 6.12 16.28
CA ASP A 197 -2.65 5.20 15.54
C ASP A 197 -2.50 3.77 16.05
N SER A 198 -1.26 3.31 16.22
CA SER A 198 -0.97 1.95 16.70
C SER A 198 -1.51 1.71 18.11
N ILE A 199 -1.39 2.68 19.01
CA ILE A 199 -1.93 2.60 20.37
C ILE A 199 -3.46 2.59 20.33
N SER A 200 -4.07 3.47 19.53
CA SER A 200 -5.52 3.55 19.38
C SER A 200 -6.11 2.24 18.86
N ASP A 201 -5.49 1.65 17.84
CA ASP A 201 -5.84 0.34 17.30
C ASP A 201 -5.75 -0.77 18.37
N LEU A 202 -4.69 -0.78 19.18
CA LEU A 202 -4.51 -1.77 20.24
C LEU A 202 -5.52 -1.60 21.38
N ILE A 203 -5.87 -0.37 21.75
CA ILE A 203 -6.93 -0.10 22.74
C ILE A 203 -8.27 -0.58 22.20
N GLN A 204 -8.60 -0.29 20.94
CA GLN A 204 -9.82 -0.79 20.30
C GLN A 204 -9.86 -2.32 20.25
N TYR A 205 -8.74 -2.96 19.94
CA TYR A 205 -8.61 -4.41 19.96
C TYR A 205 -8.86 -4.97 21.38
N ALA A 206 -8.26 -4.35 22.40
CA ALA A 206 -8.46 -4.75 23.80
C ALA A 206 -9.92 -4.58 24.27
N LEU A 207 -10.58 -3.48 23.86
CA LEU A 207 -12.00 -3.26 24.13
C LEU A 207 -12.88 -4.36 23.52
N ARG A 208 -12.64 -4.72 22.26
CA ARG A 208 -13.39 -5.80 21.57
C ARG A 208 -13.19 -7.17 22.21
N LEU A 209 -11.98 -7.44 22.73
CA LEU A 209 -11.71 -8.66 23.49
C LEU A 209 -12.49 -8.69 24.82
N GLN A 210 -12.58 -7.55 25.50
CA GLN A 210 -13.28 -7.45 26.78
C GLN A 210 -14.80 -7.62 26.62
N GLU A 211 -15.43 -6.89 25.69
CA GLU A 211 -16.87 -7.03 25.38
C GLU A 211 -17.25 -8.50 25.10
N ARG A 212 -16.34 -9.26 24.48
CA ARG A 212 -16.53 -10.70 24.22
C ARG A 212 -16.42 -11.59 25.46
N LEU A 213 -15.47 -11.32 26.35
CA LEU A 213 -15.34 -12.08 27.60
C LEU A 213 -16.57 -11.89 28.49
N ASP A 214 -17.17 -10.70 28.43
CA ASP A 214 -18.39 -10.36 29.16
C ASP A 214 -19.62 -11.06 28.57
N ASP A 215 -19.74 -11.16 27.23
CA ASP A 215 -20.81 -11.90 26.54
C ASP A 215 -20.80 -13.42 26.82
N ASP A 216 -19.62 -14.04 26.91
CA ASP A 216 -19.47 -15.47 27.22
C ASP A 216 -19.67 -15.79 28.71
N SER A 217 -19.53 -14.79 29.59
CA SER A 217 -19.70 -14.93 31.04
C SER A 217 -21.03 -14.33 31.51
N LEU A 218 -22.11 -15.09 31.33
CA LEU A 218 -23.47 -14.78 31.81
C LEU A 218 -23.63 -14.56 33.34
N ILE A 219 -22.54 -14.38 34.10
CA ILE A 219 -22.58 -14.12 35.54
C ILE A 219 -21.34 -13.29 35.92
N ARG A 220 -21.50 -12.02 36.33
CA ARG A 220 -21.19 -11.56 37.71
C ARG A 220 -21.37 -10.06 37.95
N VAL A 221 -21.85 -9.82 39.17
CA VAL A 221 -21.94 -8.56 39.91
C VAL A 221 -20.54 -7.94 40.05
N GLY A 222 -20.25 -6.91 39.25
CA GLY A 222 -18.98 -6.15 39.29
C GLY A 222 -18.98 -4.86 38.44
N MET A 223 -20.16 -4.39 38.01
CA MET A 223 -20.33 -3.40 36.92
C MET A 223 -19.54 -2.10 37.04
N ASN A 224 -19.27 -1.59 38.25
CA ASN A 224 -18.73 -0.23 38.39
C ASN A 224 -17.27 -0.07 37.91
N ARG A 225 -16.40 -1.09 38.07
CA ARG A 225 -14.96 -0.93 37.76
C ARG A 225 -14.64 -1.16 36.28
N GLU A 226 -15.36 -2.07 35.64
CA GLU A 226 -15.19 -2.40 34.22
C GLU A 226 -15.80 -1.32 33.31
N GLU A 227 -16.96 -0.76 33.70
CA GLU A 227 -17.53 0.40 33.02
C GLU A 227 -16.60 1.62 33.11
N GLU A 228 -16.01 1.88 34.28
CA GLU A 228 -15.00 2.93 34.46
C GLU A 228 -13.78 2.72 33.55
N GLU A 229 -13.25 1.50 33.45
CA GLU A 229 -12.10 1.18 32.60
C GLU A 229 -12.43 1.35 31.10
N ASN A 230 -13.62 0.94 30.67
CA ASN A 230 -14.08 1.09 29.29
C ASN A 230 -14.28 2.57 28.91
N VAL A 231 -14.83 3.37 29.83
CA VAL A 231 -14.93 4.82 29.66
C VAL A 231 -13.55 5.45 29.53
N LEU A 232 -12.58 5.07 30.38
CA LEU A 232 -11.21 5.56 30.31
C LEU A 232 -10.52 5.20 28.98
N LYS A 233 -10.71 3.98 28.47
CA LYS A 233 -10.18 3.55 27.16
C LYS A 233 -10.76 4.37 26.02
N ARG A 234 -12.07 4.65 26.04
CA ARG A 234 -12.73 5.50 25.02
C ARG A 234 -12.25 6.96 25.08
N ILE A 235 -12.12 7.51 26.28
CA ILE A 235 -11.54 8.85 26.50
C ILE A 235 -10.10 8.88 25.97
N SER A 236 -9.30 7.84 26.25
CA SER A 236 -7.91 7.75 25.77
C SER A 236 -7.82 7.77 24.25
N ILE A 237 -8.71 7.06 23.54
CA ILE A 237 -8.78 7.11 22.07
C ILE A 237 -9.13 8.53 21.58
N SER A 238 -10.13 9.18 22.19
CA SER A 238 -10.53 10.54 21.81
C SER A 238 -9.38 11.53 21.98
N VAL A 239 -8.69 11.48 23.12
CA VAL A 239 -7.54 12.34 23.40
C VAL A 239 -6.39 12.07 22.43
N LEU A 240 -6.11 10.81 22.10
CA LEU A 240 -5.08 10.45 21.13
C LEU A 240 -5.38 10.99 19.72
N GLU A 241 -6.65 10.95 19.30
CA GLU A 241 -7.07 11.49 18.02
C GLU A 241 -7.00 13.04 18.00
N GLU A 242 -7.40 13.71 19.09
CA GLU A 242 -7.24 15.17 19.23
C GLU A 242 -5.76 15.58 19.19
N VAL A 243 -4.89 14.89 19.93
CA VAL A 243 -3.45 15.13 19.93
C VAL A 243 -2.87 14.92 18.54
N LYS A 244 -3.27 13.86 17.84
CA LYS A 244 -2.85 13.59 16.46
C LYS A 244 -3.29 14.69 15.49
N GLN A 245 -4.53 15.17 15.59
CA GLN A 245 -5.02 16.27 14.76
C GLN A 245 -4.21 17.55 14.99
N MET A 246 -3.91 17.89 16.24
CA MET A 246 -3.03 19.02 16.56
C MET A 246 -1.61 18.82 16.01
N LEU A 247 -1.07 17.61 16.14
CA LEU A 247 0.26 17.27 15.64
C LEU A 247 0.35 17.33 14.12
N ARG A 248 -0.68 16.93 13.38
CA ARG A 248 -0.75 17.05 11.92
C ARG A 248 -0.58 18.49 11.45
N ALA A 249 -1.30 19.44 12.05
CA ALA A 249 -1.14 20.85 11.68
C ALA A 249 0.30 21.37 11.91
N VAL A 250 0.97 20.91 12.98
CA VAL A 250 2.37 21.25 13.24
C VAL A 250 3.31 20.55 12.25
N GLN A 251 3.05 19.29 11.93
CA GLN A 251 3.79 18.50 10.96
C GLN A 251 3.79 19.17 9.59
N ASP A 252 2.61 19.57 9.09
CA ASP A 252 2.45 20.17 7.77
C ASP A 252 3.17 21.52 7.70
N ALA A 253 3.03 22.36 8.73
CA ALA A 253 3.72 23.64 8.80
C ALA A 253 5.25 23.48 8.81
N VAL A 254 5.77 22.57 9.64
CA VAL A 254 7.22 22.32 9.72
C VAL A 254 7.74 21.66 8.43
N ALA A 255 6.98 20.75 7.83
CA ALA A 255 7.37 20.10 6.59
C ALA A 255 7.44 21.12 5.45
N TYR A 256 6.47 22.04 5.38
CA TYR A 256 6.51 23.16 4.44
C TYR A 256 7.76 24.03 4.67
N ASP A 257 8.05 24.43 5.91
CA ASP A 257 9.25 25.23 6.21
C ASP A 257 10.54 24.53 5.75
N VAL A 258 10.66 23.22 5.99
CA VAL A 258 11.81 22.43 5.50
C VAL A 258 11.84 22.39 3.97
N HIS A 259 10.68 22.27 3.32
CA HIS A 259 10.60 22.29 1.87
C HIS A 259 11.08 23.63 1.28
N THR A 260 10.73 24.77 1.88
CA THR A 260 11.13 26.10 1.39
C THR A 260 12.65 26.33 1.37
N ILE A 261 13.41 25.60 2.18
CA ILE A 261 14.89 25.68 2.24
C ILE A 261 15.58 24.57 1.44
N CYS A 262 14.83 23.85 0.60
CA CYS A 262 15.30 22.72 -0.18
C CYS A 262 15.24 22.99 -1.70
N PRO A 263 16.26 23.67 -2.27
CA PRO A 263 16.20 24.18 -3.64
C PRO A 263 16.25 23.08 -4.69
N GLU A 264 16.97 21.97 -4.46
CA GLU A 264 17.03 20.87 -5.42
C GLU A 264 15.67 20.17 -5.56
N SER A 265 14.95 19.99 -4.45
CA SER A 265 13.60 19.42 -4.44
C SER A 265 12.60 20.35 -5.11
N GLN A 266 12.68 21.66 -4.85
CA GLN A 266 11.85 22.65 -5.55
C GLN A 266 12.11 22.65 -7.06
N ALA A 267 13.38 22.62 -7.48
CA ALA A 267 13.74 22.54 -8.89
C ALA A 267 13.21 21.24 -9.54
N MET A 268 13.27 20.12 -8.82
CA MET A 268 12.72 18.85 -9.28
C MET A 268 11.20 18.91 -9.42
N LEU A 269 10.47 19.45 -8.44
CA LEU A 269 9.01 19.61 -8.53
C LEU A 269 8.59 20.45 -9.73
N ASN A 270 9.24 21.61 -9.91
CA ASN A 270 9.00 22.45 -11.09
C ASN A 270 9.25 21.68 -12.40
N SER A 271 10.30 20.87 -12.46
CA SER A 271 10.58 20.05 -13.64
C SER A 271 9.49 19.00 -13.91
N ILE A 272 8.93 18.40 -12.86
CA ILE A 272 7.85 17.41 -12.94
C ILE A 272 6.56 18.08 -13.42
N GLN A 273 6.21 19.24 -12.86
CA GLN A 273 5.03 20.01 -13.27
C GLN A 273 5.09 20.35 -14.77
N ILE A 274 6.25 20.78 -15.27
CA ILE A 274 6.46 21.04 -16.70
C ILE A 274 6.34 19.76 -17.54
N GLU A 275 6.94 18.66 -17.07
CA GLU A 275 6.89 17.36 -17.76
C GLU A 275 5.45 16.86 -17.92
N VAL A 276 4.67 16.87 -16.84
CA VAL A 276 3.26 16.42 -16.83
C VAL A 276 2.38 17.34 -17.68
N ALA A 277 2.53 18.67 -17.56
CA ALA A 277 1.78 19.63 -18.38
C ALA A 277 2.05 19.42 -19.88
N SER A 278 3.32 19.23 -20.27
CA SER A 278 3.69 18.99 -21.66
C SER A 278 3.12 17.67 -22.22
N HIS A 279 2.94 16.67 -21.36
CA HIS A 279 2.32 15.41 -21.73
C HIS A 279 0.83 15.57 -22.02
N LEU A 280 0.10 16.32 -21.17
CA LEU A 280 -1.32 16.60 -21.36
C LEU A 280 -1.59 17.35 -22.68
N GLU A 281 -0.75 18.33 -23.03
CA GLU A 281 -0.86 19.07 -24.31
C GLU A 281 -0.63 18.16 -25.54
N ARG A 282 0.30 17.19 -25.44
CA ARG A 282 0.54 16.21 -26.52
C ARG A 282 -0.63 15.24 -26.68
N VAL A 283 -1.24 14.78 -25.60
CA VAL A 283 -2.40 13.88 -25.67
C VAL A 283 -3.62 14.61 -26.25
N ALA A 284 -3.88 15.84 -25.81
CA ALA A 284 -4.98 16.66 -26.33
C ALA A 284 -4.83 16.99 -27.82
N SER A 285 -3.60 17.15 -28.32
CA SER A 285 -3.34 17.40 -29.75
C SER A 285 -3.44 16.15 -30.63
N VAL A 286 -3.27 14.95 -30.06
CA VAL A 286 -3.52 13.68 -30.76
C VAL A 286 -5.03 13.44 -30.90
N GLU A 287 -5.82 13.66 -29.85
CA GLU A 287 -7.29 13.50 -29.90
C GLU A 287 -7.99 14.47 -30.85
N LEU A 288 -7.40 15.66 -31.08
CA LEU A 288 -7.92 16.65 -32.04
C LEU A 288 -7.55 16.34 -33.50
N ASN A 289 -6.52 15.53 -33.77
CA ASN A 289 -6.09 15.17 -35.12
C ASN A 289 -6.64 13.83 -35.62
N ASP A 290 -7.20 12.99 -34.74
CA ASP A 290 -7.60 11.60 -35.05
C ASP A 290 -9.04 11.42 -35.57
N TYR A 291 -9.69 12.46 -36.10
CA TYR A 291 -10.99 12.28 -36.77
C TYR A 291 -10.89 11.77 -38.22
N HIS A 292 -9.70 11.66 -38.82
CA HIS A 292 -9.54 11.12 -40.17
C HIS A 292 -8.17 10.45 -40.38
N GLN A 293 -7.99 9.23 -39.89
CA GLN A 293 -7.01 8.31 -40.45
C GLN A 293 -7.29 6.86 -40.06
N ASP A 294 -8.00 6.14 -40.94
CA ASP A 294 -8.06 4.67 -40.92
C ASP A 294 -6.64 4.11 -41.16
N ILE A 295 -5.90 3.82 -40.09
CA ILE A 295 -4.63 3.11 -40.18
C ILE A 295 -4.91 1.64 -40.49
N GLN A 296 -4.80 1.26 -41.76
CA GLN A 296 -4.70 -0.14 -42.17
C GLN A 296 -3.48 -0.78 -41.49
N ARG A 297 -3.72 -1.85 -40.71
CA ARG A 297 -2.64 -2.67 -40.13
C ARG A 297 -1.77 -3.27 -41.25
N PRO A 298 -0.44 -3.22 -41.15
CA PRO A 298 0.43 -3.92 -42.09
C PRO A 298 0.28 -5.43 -41.91
N VAL A 299 -0.09 -6.11 -42.98
CA VAL A 299 -0.13 -7.59 -43.06
C VAL A 299 1.31 -8.09 -43.18
N ALA A 300 1.71 -9.01 -42.31
CA ALA A 300 3.03 -9.62 -42.35
C ALA A 300 3.20 -10.44 -43.64
N ASN A 301 4.17 -10.05 -44.46
CA ASN A 301 4.66 -10.86 -45.59
C ASN A 301 5.54 -11.98 -45.03
N ILE A 302 5.03 -13.21 -45.04
CA ILE A 302 5.84 -14.41 -44.87
C ILE A 302 6.38 -14.76 -46.26
N SER A 303 7.58 -14.29 -46.59
CA SER A 303 8.33 -14.82 -47.73
C SER A 303 9.29 -15.91 -47.24
N GLU A 304 9.13 -17.07 -47.86
CA GLU A 304 9.79 -18.35 -47.69
C GLU A 304 11.31 -18.33 -48.00
N HIS A 305 11.97 -19.43 -47.60
CA HIS A 305 13.32 -19.92 -47.95
C HIS A 305 14.52 -19.31 -47.20
N GLU A 306 15.51 -20.07 -46.71
CA GLU A 306 15.85 -21.49 -46.80
C GLU A 306 16.86 -21.86 -45.68
N PRO A 307 17.05 -23.15 -45.35
CA PRO A 307 17.95 -23.59 -44.29
C PRO A 307 19.36 -23.88 -44.81
N LEU A 308 20.37 -23.49 -44.03
CA LEU A 308 21.64 -24.21 -43.84
C LEU A 308 22.11 -24.02 -42.40
#